data_AF-A0A6L2LIA5-F1
#
_entry.id   AF-A0A6L2LIA5-F1
#
_cell.length_a   1.000
_cell.length_b   1.000
_cell.length_c   1.000
_cell.angle_alpha   90.00
_cell.angle_beta   90.00
_cell.angle_gamma   90.00
#
_symmetry.space_group_name_H-M   'P 1'
#
loop_
_entity.id
_entity.type
_entity.pdbx_description
1 polymer ?
#
loop_
_entity_poly.entity_id
_entity_poly.type
_entity_poly.pdbx_seq_one_letter_code
_entity_poly.pdbx_strand_id
1 'polypeptide(L)'
;MASKFISKYFPPSMVTKLRNEITNFRQLPDESLFEAWECYKLAIDRCPNHNMLPVTQIYTFYNGLTLRHRDTNNAAVGGTFMKRRLEDCYDLIENMTAHHNDWDTSAQSGHFKIVQKSRINTRSASDCKLRIIKRWKEISCR
;
A
#
# COMPACT_ATOMS: atom_id res chain seq x y z
N MET A 1 5.55 -17.51 31.56
CA MET A 1 4.32 -18.16 31.07
C MET A 1 3.75 -17.56 29.77
N ALA A 2 4.18 -16.37 29.30
CA ALA A 2 3.67 -15.76 28.06
C ALA A 2 4.12 -16.47 26.75
N SER A 3 5.30 -17.09 26.73
CA SER A 3 5.86 -17.75 25.53
C SER A 3 4.98 -18.88 24.96
N LYS A 4 4.33 -19.66 25.83
CA LYS A 4 3.49 -20.81 25.42
C LYS A 4 2.15 -20.39 24.82
N PHE A 5 1.65 -19.20 25.18
CA PHE A 5 0.41 -18.63 24.64
C PHE A 5 0.66 -18.04 23.24
N ILE A 6 1.71 -17.23 23.10
CA ILE A 6 2.07 -16.62 21.80
C ILE A 6 2.38 -17.71 20.77
N SER A 7 3.12 -18.76 21.13
CA SER A 7 3.42 -19.85 20.19
C SER A 7 2.19 -20.67 19.76
N LYS A 8 1.12 -20.70 20.58
CA LYS A 8 -0.10 -21.46 20.30
C LYS A 8 -1.03 -20.71 19.36
N TYR A 9 -1.14 -19.39 19.50
CA TYR A 9 -2.05 -18.55 18.69
C TYR A 9 -1.35 -17.82 17.54
N PHE A 10 -0.04 -17.58 17.65
CA PHE A 10 0.84 -17.02 16.62
C PHE A 10 2.05 -17.93 16.43
N PRO A 11 1.86 -19.12 15.82
CA PRO A 11 2.96 -20.02 15.55
C PRO A 11 4.01 -19.32 14.66
N PRO A 12 5.31 -19.67 14.79
CA PRO A 12 6.38 -19.07 13.99
C PRO A 12 6.12 -19.13 12.48
N SER A 13 5.45 -20.18 11.99
CA SER A 13 5.07 -20.33 10.59
C SER A 13 4.08 -19.25 10.10
N MET A 14 3.16 -18.79 10.95
CA MET A 14 2.26 -17.69 10.63
C MET A 14 3.00 -16.35 10.61
N VAL A 15 3.88 -16.12 11.59
CA VAL A 15 4.72 -14.90 11.63
C VAL A 15 5.58 -14.80 10.38
N THR A 16 6.20 -15.91 9.94
CA THR A 16 6.98 -15.96 8.70
C THR A 16 6.12 -15.68 7.46
N LYS A 17 4.91 -16.24 7.38
CA LYS A 17 3.99 -15.95 6.27
C LYS A 17 3.61 -14.47 6.20
N LEU A 18 3.24 -13.88 7.34
CA LEU A 18 2.87 -12.47 7.42
C LEU A 18 4.04 -11.55 7.08
N ARG A 19 5.25 -11.86 7.58
CA ARG A 19 6.47 -11.15 7.17
C ARG A 19 6.71 -11.25 5.66
N ASN A 20 6.50 -12.43 5.07
CA ASN A 20 6.64 -12.62 3.63
C ASN A 20 5.61 -11.82 2.81
N GLU A 21 4.38 -11.63 3.31
CA GLU A 21 3.39 -10.74 2.65
C GLU A 21 3.89 -9.29 2.60
N ILE A 22 4.59 -8.84 3.64
CA ILE A 22 5.16 -7.51 3.69
C ILE A 22 6.38 -7.42 2.76
N THR A 23 7.38 -8.30 2.92
CA THR A 23 8.66 -8.21 2.20
C THR A 23 8.55 -8.49 0.70
N ASN A 24 7.56 -9.31 0.29
CA ASN A 24 7.30 -9.64 -1.11
C ASN A 24 6.06 -8.91 -1.64
N PHE A 25 5.70 -7.78 -1.04
CA PHE A 25 4.58 -6.97 -1.49
C PHE A 25 4.69 -6.66 -2.99
N ARG A 26 3.57 -6.82 -3.70
CA ARG A 26 3.43 -6.45 -5.10
C ARG A 26 2.05 -5.85 -5.33
N GLN A 27 2.03 -4.68 -5.93
CA GLN A 27 0.82 -4.06 -6.44
C GLN A 27 0.28 -4.89 -7.61
N LEU A 28 -1.03 -5.10 -7.64
CA LEU A 28 -1.69 -5.73 -8.77
C LEU A 28 -1.85 -4.75 -9.94
N PRO A 29 -1.91 -5.23 -11.20
CA PRO A 29 -1.99 -4.36 -12.38
C PRO A 29 -3.17 -3.37 -12.37
N ASP A 30 -4.29 -3.78 -11.79
CA ASP A 30 -5.55 -3.01 -11.76
C ASP A 30 -5.74 -2.22 -10.44
N GLU A 31 -4.79 -2.31 -9.50
CA GLU A 31 -4.84 -1.55 -8.24
C GLU A 31 -4.33 -0.13 -8.44
N SER A 32 -5.07 0.83 -7.90
CA SER A 32 -4.58 2.21 -7.72
C SER A 32 -3.42 2.25 -6.72
N LEU A 33 -2.67 3.36 -6.73
CA LEU A 33 -1.63 3.59 -5.73
C LEU A 33 -2.20 3.68 -4.30
N PHE A 34 -3.40 4.25 -4.15
CA PHE A 34 -4.13 4.32 -2.89
C PHE A 34 -4.43 2.94 -2.32
N GLU A 35 -5.03 2.07 -3.13
CA GLU A 35 -5.40 0.72 -2.71
C GLU A 35 -4.18 -0.13 -2.37
N ALA A 36 -3.10 0.04 -3.13
CA ALA A 36 -1.82 -0.61 -2.85
C ALA A 36 -1.25 -0.18 -1.49
N TRP A 37 -1.28 1.12 -1.17
CA TRP A 37 -0.80 1.65 0.11
C TRP A 37 -1.65 1.16 1.29
N GLU A 38 -2.97 1.21 1.18
CA GLU A 38 -3.90 0.70 2.19
C GLU A 38 -3.69 -0.80 2.45
N CYS A 39 -3.54 -1.60 1.38
CA CYS A 39 -3.25 -3.03 1.49
C CYS A 39 -1.91 -3.30 2.18
N TYR A 40 -0.90 -2.46 1.91
CA TYR A 40 0.42 -2.57 2.51
C TYR A 40 0.40 -2.24 4.01
N LYS A 41 -0.26 -1.15 4.41
CA LYS A 41 -0.48 -0.80 5.83
C LYS A 41 -1.19 -1.94 6.57
N LEU A 42 -2.24 -2.49 5.99
CA LEU A 42 -2.95 -3.65 6.55
C LEU A 42 -2.06 -4.90 6.66
N ALA A 43 -1.07 -5.09 5.79
CA ALA A 43 -0.12 -6.21 5.92
C ALA A 43 0.84 -6.02 7.10
N ILE A 44 1.29 -4.78 7.33
CA ILE A 44 2.14 -4.40 8.46
C ILE A 44 1.38 -4.57 9.78
N ASP A 45 0.15 -4.06 9.88
CA ASP A 45 -0.68 -4.16 11.09
C ASP A 45 -0.97 -5.60 11.49
N ARG A 46 -1.08 -6.50 10.49
CA ARG A 46 -1.28 -7.94 10.73
C ARG A 46 -0.06 -8.62 11.34
N CYS A 47 1.13 -8.03 11.26
CA CYS A 47 2.38 -8.60 11.74
C CYS A 47 3.02 -7.72 12.83
N PRO A 48 2.44 -7.56 14.03
CA PRO A 48 2.94 -6.63 15.05
C PRO A 48 4.42 -6.86 15.47
N ASN A 49 4.94 -8.07 15.28
CA ASN A 49 6.34 -8.44 15.55
C ASN A 49 7.22 -8.44 14.28
N HIS A 50 6.88 -7.66 13.25
CA HIS A 50 7.61 -7.66 11.99
C HIS A 50 9.05 -7.10 12.12
N ASN A 51 9.33 -6.24 13.10
CA ASN A 51 10.65 -5.66 13.41
C ASN A 51 11.36 -5.03 12.20
N MET A 52 10.62 -4.43 11.27
CA MET A 52 11.20 -3.79 10.08
C MET A 52 11.34 -2.29 10.32
N LEU A 53 12.49 -1.75 9.92
CA LEU A 53 12.72 -0.31 9.96
C LEU A 53 11.74 0.41 9.00
N PRO A 54 11.26 1.61 9.33
CA PRO A 54 10.40 2.41 8.45
C PRO A 54 10.99 2.63 7.04
N VAL A 55 12.31 2.83 6.95
CA VAL A 55 13.02 2.94 5.67
C VAL A 55 12.88 1.68 4.81
N THR A 56 12.93 0.50 5.44
CA THR A 56 12.73 -0.78 4.76
C THR A 56 11.29 -0.93 4.29
N GLN A 57 10.31 -0.46 5.08
CA GLN A 57 8.90 -0.49 4.68
C GLN A 57 8.64 0.32 3.41
N ILE A 58 9.15 1.56 3.36
CA ILE A 58 9.02 2.43 2.18
C ILE A 58 9.75 1.85 0.97
N TYR A 59 10.95 1.30 1.17
CA TYR A 59 11.71 0.65 0.10
C TYR A 59 10.96 -0.55 -0.47
N THR A 60 10.44 -1.42 0.40
CA THR A 60 9.67 -2.59 0.00
C THR A 60 8.38 -2.18 -0.72
N PHE A 61 7.64 -1.21 -0.20
CA PHE A 61 6.44 -0.70 -0.85
C PHE A 61 6.73 -0.20 -2.27
N TYR A 62 7.68 0.73 -2.42
CA TYR A 62 8.02 1.30 -3.72
C TYR A 62 8.50 0.25 -4.73
N ASN A 63 9.31 -0.73 -4.32
CA ASN A 63 9.76 -1.79 -5.22
C ASN A 63 8.64 -2.77 -5.60
N GLY A 64 7.62 -2.88 -4.77
CA GLY A 64 6.40 -3.63 -5.07
C GLY A 64 5.44 -2.90 -6.02
N LEU A 65 5.62 -1.60 -6.26
CA LEU A 65 4.76 -0.82 -7.14
C LEU A 65 4.99 -1.17 -8.62
N THR A 66 3.94 -0.96 -9.42
CA THR A 66 4.06 -1.00 -10.87
C THR A 66 5.01 0.10 -11.36
N LEU A 67 5.62 -0.08 -12.53
CA LEU A 67 6.51 0.93 -13.14
C LEU A 67 5.80 2.28 -13.26
N ARG A 68 4.54 2.26 -13.71
CA ARG A 68 3.70 3.47 -13.86
C ARG A 68 3.67 4.29 -12.57
N HIS A 69 3.30 3.69 -11.44
CA HIS A 69 3.19 4.44 -10.18
C HIS A 69 4.55 4.86 -9.61
N ARG A 70 5.63 4.11 -9.90
CA ARG A 70 6.98 4.56 -9.55
C ARG A 70 7.36 5.82 -10.33
N ASP A 71 7.03 5.88 -11.62
CA ASP A 71 7.28 7.07 -12.43
C ASP A 71 6.45 8.26 -11.96
N THR A 72 5.18 8.03 -11.58
CA THR A 72 4.35 9.09 -10.97
C THR A 72 4.99 9.61 -9.68
N ASN A 73 5.48 8.72 -8.81
CA ASN A 73 6.18 9.11 -7.57
C ASN A 73 7.46 9.91 -7.84
N ASN A 74 8.27 9.50 -8.82
CA ASN A 74 9.48 10.21 -9.21
C ASN A 74 9.17 11.59 -9.82
N ALA A 75 8.12 11.68 -10.64
CA ALA A 75 7.67 12.94 -11.21
C ALA A 75 7.18 13.92 -10.13
N ALA A 76 6.44 13.43 -9.14
CA ALA A 76 5.92 14.22 -8.02
C ALA A 76 7.03 14.95 -7.24
N VAL A 77 8.13 14.24 -7.01
CA VAL A 77 9.29 14.79 -6.29
C VAL A 77 10.27 15.51 -7.20
N GLY A 78 10.01 15.58 -8.51
CA GLY A 78 10.93 16.16 -9.50
C GLY A 78 12.28 15.47 -9.55
N GLY A 79 12.35 14.14 -9.33
CA GLY A 79 13.60 13.40 -9.24
C GLY A 79 13.43 11.97 -8.73
N THR A 80 14.48 11.39 -8.17
CA THR A 80 14.41 10.01 -7.64
C THR A 80 13.77 10.01 -6.26
N PHE A 81 12.58 9.41 -6.13
CA PHE A 81 11.85 9.24 -4.86
C PHE A 81 12.74 8.67 -3.75
N MET A 82 13.53 7.63 -4.06
CA MET A 82 14.44 6.98 -3.11
C MET A 82 15.60 7.85 -2.59
N LYS A 83 15.83 9.04 -3.15
CA LYS A 83 16.84 9.98 -2.65
C LYS A 83 16.26 10.98 -1.65
N ARG A 84 14.94 11.00 -1.44
CA ARG A 84 14.27 11.89 -0.50
C ARG A 84 14.41 11.40 0.93
N ARG A 85 14.16 12.30 1.89
CA ARG A 85 14.12 11.93 3.31
C ARG A 85 12.93 11.02 3.56
N LEU A 86 13.04 10.17 4.58
CA LEU A 86 11.99 9.23 4.92
C LEU A 86 10.65 9.93 5.19
N GLU A 87 10.70 11.05 5.90
CA GLU A 87 9.52 11.87 6.22
C GLU A 87 8.83 12.36 4.94
N ASP A 88 9.61 12.96 4.02
CA ASP A 88 9.11 13.43 2.71
C ASP A 88 8.47 12.29 1.89
N CYS A 89 9.03 11.09 1.97
CA CYS A 89 8.49 9.91 1.28
C CYS A 89 7.13 9.49 1.83
N TYR A 90 6.97 9.46 3.15
CA TYR A 90 5.69 9.15 3.80
C TYR A 90 4.65 10.23 3.49
N ASP A 91 5.02 11.50 3.65
CA ASP A 91 4.11 12.62 3.39
C ASP A 91 3.65 12.63 1.94
N LEU A 92 4.53 12.32 0.99
CA LEU A 92 4.17 12.23 -0.42
C LEU A 92 3.17 11.10 -0.68
N ILE A 93 3.45 9.90 -0.18
CA ILE A 93 2.55 8.75 -0.37
C ILE A 93 1.19 9.06 0.25
N GLU A 94 1.17 9.59 1.47
CA GLU A 94 -0.07 9.92 2.15
C GLU A 94 -0.85 11.01 1.40
N ASN A 95 -0.17 12.06 0.90
CA ASN A 95 -0.78 13.08 0.06
C ASN A 95 -1.36 12.51 -1.25
N MET A 96 -0.63 11.62 -1.93
CA MET A 96 -1.14 10.96 -3.14
C MET A 96 -2.36 10.10 -2.85
N THR A 97 -2.38 9.41 -1.70
CA THR A 97 -3.51 8.61 -1.27
C THR A 97 -4.72 9.48 -0.89
N ALA A 98 -4.49 10.62 -0.24
CA ALA A 98 -5.54 11.61 0.06
C ALA A 98 -6.15 12.20 -1.22
N HIS A 99 -5.35 12.37 -2.28
CA HIS A 99 -5.75 12.91 -3.58
C HIS A 99 -5.87 11.83 -4.67
N HIS A 100 -6.20 10.58 -4.33
CA HIS A 100 -6.14 9.43 -5.25
C HIS A 100 -6.87 9.64 -6.60
N ASN A 101 -8.01 10.33 -6.58
CA ASN A 101 -8.80 10.62 -7.79
C ASN A 101 -8.04 11.49 -8.82
N ASP A 102 -7.17 12.37 -8.36
CA ASP A 102 -6.43 13.30 -9.22
C ASP A 102 -5.20 12.60 -9.83
N TRP A 103 -4.60 11.68 -9.07
CA TRP A 103 -3.36 11.01 -9.43
C TRP A 103 -3.56 9.87 -10.44
N ASP A 104 -4.58 9.03 -10.26
CA ASP A 104 -4.84 7.92 -11.19
C ASP A 104 -5.28 8.42 -12.58
N THR A 105 -5.96 9.57 -12.64
CA THR A 105 -6.38 10.21 -13.90
C THR A 105 -5.17 10.81 -14.65
N SER A 106 -4.26 11.45 -13.91
CA SER A 106 -3.02 12.02 -14.47
C SER A 106 -2.01 10.98 -14.95
N ALA A 107 -2.11 9.73 -14.49
CA ALA A 107 -1.26 8.63 -14.96
C ALA A 107 -1.72 8.04 -16.31
N GLN A 108 -2.96 8.30 -16.76
CA GLN A 108 -3.51 7.78 -18.02
C GLN A 108 -3.29 8.73 -19.21
N SER A 109 -3.17 10.03 -18.94
CA SER A 109 -2.86 11.04 -19.94
C SER A 109 -1.48 11.58 -19.58
N GLY A 110 -0.47 11.44 -20.45
CA GLY A 110 0.93 11.87 -20.21
C GLY A 110 1.12 13.38 -20.04
N HIS A 111 0.23 14.05 -19.33
CA HIS A 111 0.17 15.49 -19.13
C HIS A 111 -0.34 15.76 -17.71
N PHE A 112 0.60 16.04 -16.79
CA PHE A 112 0.26 16.59 -15.47
C PHE A 112 -0.41 17.96 -15.67
N LYS A 113 -1.73 18.02 -15.53
CA LYS A 113 -2.49 19.27 -15.46
C LYS A 113 -3.22 19.32 -14.11
N ILE A 114 -2.94 20.39 -13.39
CA ILE A 114 -3.56 20.78 -12.12
C ILE A 114 -5.07 21.01 -12.36
N VAL A 115 -5.89 20.30 -11.58
CA VAL A 115 -7.32 20.53 -11.25
C VAL A 115 -8.29 20.78 -12.42
N GLN A 116 -9.27 19.87 -12.60
CA GLN A 116 -10.71 20.21 -12.59
C GLN A 116 -11.63 18.96 -12.52
N LYS A 117 -12.68 19.08 -11.69
CA LYS A 117 -13.70 18.08 -11.32
C LYS A 117 -14.46 17.48 -12.51
N SER A 118 -14.57 16.15 -12.56
CA SER A 118 -15.73 15.48 -13.18
C SER A 118 -16.06 14.12 -12.54
N ARG A 119 -17.33 13.72 -12.64
CA ARG A 119 -18.00 12.68 -11.83
C ARG A 119 -17.63 11.23 -12.22
N ILE A 120 -17.17 10.50 -11.21
CA ILE A 120 -17.45 9.10 -10.80
C ILE A 120 -17.65 8.04 -11.91
N ASN A 121 -16.79 7.01 -11.91
CA ASN A 121 -17.15 5.67 -12.39
C ASN A 121 -17.21 4.69 -11.20
N THR A 122 -18.42 4.29 -10.81
CA THR A 122 -18.76 3.56 -9.57
C THR A 122 -18.33 2.09 -9.55
N ARG A 123 -17.65 1.60 -10.60
CA ARG A 123 -17.46 0.16 -10.85
C ARG A 123 -16.15 -0.43 -10.29
N SER A 124 -15.09 0.37 -10.16
CA SER A 124 -13.79 -0.08 -9.60
C SER A 124 -13.76 0.00 -8.06
N ALA A 125 -14.38 1.03 -7.48
CA ALA A 125 -14.50 1.17 -6.02
C ALA A 125 -15.26 0.01 -5.33
N SER A 126 -16.10 -0.72 -6.09
CA SER A 126 -16.82 -1.90 -5.61
C SER A 126 -15.92 -3.11 -5.38
N ASP A 127 -14.89 -3.33 -6.20
CA ASP A 127 -14.04 -4.53 -6.12
C ASP A 127 -13.00 -4.46 -4.99
N CYS A 128 -12.44 -3.27 -4.71
CA CYS A 128 -11.54 -3.10 -3.56
C CYS A 128 -12.28 -3.09 -2.22
N LYS A 129 -13.49 -2.54 -2.17
CA LYS A 129 -14.40 -2.74 -1.01
C LYS A 129 -14.70 -4.21 -0.81
N LEU A 130 -14.94 -4.98 -1.88
CA LEU A 130 -15.16 -6.42 -1.80
C LEU A 130 -13.94 -7.19 -1.27
N ARG A 131 -12.69 -6.78 -1.54
CA ARG A 131 -11.51 -7.40 -0.94
C ARG A 131 -11.34 -7.04 0.54
N ILE A 132 -11.53 -5.77 0.92
CA ILE A 132 -11.51 -5.34 2.33
C ILE A 132 -12.63 -6.05 3.11
N ILE A 133 -13.84 -6.13 2.55
CA ILE A 133 -15.01 -6.77 3.16
C ILE A 133 -14.91 -8.29 3.18
N LYS A 134 -14.51 -8.96 2.09
CA LYS A 134 -14.33 -10.43 2.06
C LYS A 134 -13.25 -10.84 3.06
N ARG A 135 -12.15 -10.08 3.17
CA ARG A 135 -11.08 -10.34 4.14
C ARG A 135 -11.52 -10.03 5.58
N TRP A 136 -12.34 -9.01 5.82
CA TRP A 136 -12.96 -8.75 7.13
C TRP A 136 -13.94 -9.86 7.55
N LYS A 137 -14.71 -10.41 6.59
CA LYS A 137 -15.72 -11.45 6.84
C LYS A 137 -15.12 -12.82 7.16
N GLU A 138 -13.94 -13.12 6.63
CA GLU A 138 -13.14 -14.30 7.00
C GLU A 138 -12.55 -14.21 8.42
N ILE A 139 -12.40 -12.99 8.96
CA ILE A 139 -11.80 -12.72 10.28
C ILE A 139 -12.87 -12.60 11.37
N SER A 140 -14.04 -12.02 11.08
CA SER A 140 -15.10 -11.86 12.09
C SER A 140 -15.87 -13.15 12.42
N CYS A 141 -15.55 -14.27 11.76
CA CYS A 141 -16.24 -15.57 11.93
C CYS A 141 -15.33 -16.67 12.52
N ARG A 142 -14.24 -16.32 13.22
CA ARG A 142 -13.42 -17.27 13.98
C ARG A 142 -12.99 -16.72 15.33
#